data_AF-A0A7C5RD43-F1
#
_entry.id   AF-A0A7C5RD43-F1
#
_cell.length_a   1.000
_cell.length_b   1.000
_cell.length_c   1.000
_cell.angle_alpha   90.00
_cell.angle_beta   90.00
_cell.angle_gamma   90.00
#
_symmetry.space_group_name_H-M   'P 1'
#
loop_
_entity.id
_entity.type
_entity.pdbx_description
1 polymer ?
#
loop_
_entity_poly.entity_id
_entity_poly.type
_entity_poly.pdbx_seq_one_letter_code
_entity_poly.pdbx_strand_id
1 'polypeptide(L)' 'EDEILALLYFKFPEFSKYSEKLREINRKRKELAISLYLKKKVSLEAASEIAGMNIKEFIGLLKGRNLL' A
#
# COMPACT_ATOMS: atom_id res chain seq x y z
N GLU A 1 -2.31 -13.15 6.08
CA GLU A 1 -2.90 -12.31 7.14
C GLU A 1 -2.69 -10.81 6.89
N ASP A 2 -1.52 -10.37 6.43
CA ASP A 2 -1.20 -8.94 6.23
C ASP A 2 -2.11 -8.18 5.22
N GLU A 3 -2.61 -8.85 4.17
CA GLU A 3 -3.43 -8.20 3.13
C GLU A 3 -4.81 -7.77 3.64
N ILE A 4 -5.44 -8.58 4.49
CA ILE A 4 -6.73 -8.26 5.12
C ILE A 4 -6.56 -7.12 6.12
N LEU A 5 -5.44 -7.12 6.84
CA LEU A 5 -5.11 -6.11 7.83
C LEU A 5 -4.88 -4.74 7.18
N ALA A 6 -4.21 -4.71 6.03
CA ALA A 6 -4.02 -3.49 5.24
C ALA A 6 -5.35 -2.91 4.76
N LEU A 7 -6.27 -3.77 4.31
CA LEU A 7 -7.60 -3.36 3.84
C LEU A 7 -8.47 -2.79 4.97
N LEU A 8 -8.41 -3.41 6.15
CA LEU A 8 -9.16 -3.00 7.34
C LEU A 8 -8.70 -1.63 7.85
N TYR A 9 -7.38 -1.37 7.88
CA TYR A 9 -6.85 -0.09 8.34
C TYR A 9 -7.08 1.06 7.34
N PHE A 10 -7.14 0.79 6.04
CA PHE A 10 -7.51 1.80 5.04
C PHE A 10 -8.94 2.29 5.20
N LYS A 11 -9.86 1.39 5.55
CA LYS A 11 -11.28 1.71 5.75
C LYS A 11 -11.59 2.33 7.11
N PHE A 12 -10.76 2.12 8.13
CA PHE A 12 -11.04 2.56 9.50
C PHE A 12 -9.82 3.24 10.15
N PRO A 13 -9.56 4.53 9.82
CA PRO A 13 -8.43 5.28 10.35
C PRO A 13 -8.47 5.47 11.88
N GLU A 14 -9.58 5.17 12.55
CA GLU A 14 -9.74 5.35 13.99
C GLU A 14 -8.98 4.30 14.82
N PHE A 15 -8.66 3.15 14.22
CA PHE A 15 -7.81 2.13 14.84
C PHE A 15 -6.30 2.43 14.70
N SER A 16 -5.94 3.55 14.06
CA SER A 16 -4.54 3.92 13.79
C SER A 16 -3.74 4.40 15.01
N LYS A 17 -4.41 4.70 16.14
CA LYS A 17 -3.75 5.30 17.31
C LYS A 17 -2.91 4.36 18.18
N TYR A 18 -3.02 3.02 18.03
CA TYR A 18 -2.58 2.11 19.11
C TYR A 18 -1.73 0.89 18.76
N SER A 19 -1.15 0.72 17.56
CA SER A 19 -0.30 -0.47 17.33
C SER A 19 1.07 -0.17 16.73
N GLU A 20 2.12 -0.71 17.36
CA GLU A 20 3.47 -0.81 16.77
C GLU A 20 3.43 -1.48 15.38
N LYS A 21 2.51 -2.43 15.19
CA LYS A 21 2.20 -3.04 13.89
C LYS A 21 1.85 -2.02 12.81
N LEU A 22 1.14 -0.93 13.13
CA LEU A 22 0.84 0.12 12.15
C LEU A 22 2.10 0.86 11.70
N ARG A 23 3.05 1.12 12.62
CA ARG A 23 4.33 1.72 12.27
C ARG A 23 5.13 0.80 11.35
N GLU A 24 5.14 -0.49 11.61
CA GLU A 24 5.81 -1.49 10.77
C GLU A 24 5.16 -1.61 9.38
N ILE A 25 3.84 -1.64 9.31
CA ILE A 25 3.10 -1.70 8.04
C ILE A 25 3.29 -0.42 7.25
N ASN A 26 3.22 0.76 7.88
CA ASN A 26 3.51 2.03 7.20
C ASN A 26 4.94 2.09 6.64
N ARG A 27 5.93 1.50 7.33
CA ARG A 27 7.29 1.38 6.79
C ARG A 27 7.35 0.52 5.52
N LYS A 28 6.48 -0.49 5.41
CA LYS A 28 6.44 -1.44 4.29
C LYS A 28 5.36 -1.15 3.24
N ARG A 29 4.51 -0.15 3.44
CA ARG A 29 3.30 0.07 2.64
C ARG A 29 3.57 0.23 1.15
N LYS A 30 4.71 0.82 0.77
CA LYS A 30 5.13 0.93 -0.64
C LYS A 30 5.42 -0.45 -1.24
N GLU A 31 6.16 -1.29 -0.52
CA GLU A 31 6.47 -2.67 -0.96
C GLU A 31 5.20 -3.54 -1.02
N LEU A 32 4.31 -3.40 -0.04
CA LEU A 32 3.02 -4.10 -0.01
C LEU A 32 2.15 -3.71 -1.21
N ALA A 33 2.01 -2.40 -1.48
CA ALA A 33 1.27 -1.90 -2.63
C ALA A 33 1.84 -2.42 -3.96
N ILE A 34 3.17 -2.38 -4.13
CA ILE A 34 3.85 -2.93 -5.31
C ILE A 34 3.55 -4.42 -5.45
N SER A 35 3.72 -5.21 -4.39
CA SER A 35 3.46 -6.65 -4.40
C SER A 35 2.01 -6.96 -4.77
N LEU A 36 1.05 -6.25 -4.19
CA LEU A 36 -0.37 -6.44 -4.48
C LEU A 36 -0.72 -6.08 -5.92
N TYR A 37 -0.15 -4.98 -6.44
CA TYR A 37 -0.31 -4.56 -7.82
C TYR A 37 0.27 -5.58 -8.81
N LEU A 38 1.52 -6.01 -8.61
CA LEU A 38 2.19 -6.98 -9.49
C LEU A 38 1.50 -8.35 -9.48
N LYS A 39 0.91 -8.74 -8.34
CA LYS A 39 0.09 -9.95 -8.21
C LYS A 39 -1.33 -9.79 -8.76
N LYS A 40 -1.67 -8.64 -9.34
CA LYS A 40 -3.00 -8.28 -9.87
C LYS A 40 -4.13 -8.42 -8.84
N LYS A 41 -3.81 -8.23 -7.55
CA LYS A 41 -4.79 -8.31 -6.45
C LYS A 41 -5.56 -7.01 -6.25
N VAL A 42 -4.99 -5.90 -6.71
CA VAL A 42 -5.57 -4.57 -6.62
C VAL A 42 -5.36 -3.80 -7.92
N SER A 43 -6.18 -2.80 -8.19
CA SER A 43 -5.98 -1.87 -9.30
C SER A 43 -4.77 -0.95 -9.05
N LEU A 44 -4.31 -0.27 -10.09
CA LEU A 44 -3.25 0.75 -9.98
C LEU A 44 -3.65 1.88 -9.00
N GLU A 45 -4.91 2.31 -9.07
CA GLU A 45 -5.48 3.33 -8.19
C GLU A 45 -5.46 2.88 -6.73
N ALA A 46 -5.99 1.69 -6.43
CA ALA A 46 -5.97 1.13 -5.09
C ALA A 46 -4.54 0.88 -4.57
N ALA A 47 -3.60 0.48 -5.42
CA ALA A 47 -2.20 0.36 -5.04
C ALA A 47 -1.57 1.72 -4.68
N SER A 48 -1.89 2.78 -5.43
CA SER A 48 -1.42 4.13 -5.12
C SER A 48 -1.95 4.62 -3.77
N GLU A 49 -3.22 4.34 -3.48
CA GLU A 49 -3.83 4.61 -2.18
C GLU A 49 -3.12 3.83 -1.08
N ILE A 50 -2.90 2.52 -1.21
CA ILE A 50 -2.18 1.70 -0.22
C ILE A 50 -0.75 2.21 0.02
N ALA A 51 -0.06 2.63 -1.03
CA ALA A 51 1.25 3.27 -0.94
C ALA A 51 1.18 4.68 -0.34
N GLY A 52 -0.03 5.22 -0.20
CA GLY A 52 -0.46 6.57 0.18
C GLY A 52 0.31 7.66 -0.53
N MET A 53 0.30 7.55 -1.84
CA MET A 53 0.80 8.55 -2.78
C MET A 53 -0.21 8.63 -3.93
N ASN A 54 -0.18 9.69 -4.71
CA ASN A 54 -1.09 9.77 -5.86
C ASN A 54 -0.67 8.78 -6.97
N ILE A 55 -1.58 8.54 -7.92
CA ILE A 55 -1.36 7.60 -9.04
C ILE A 55 -0.09 7.95 -9.84
N LYS A 56 0.20 9.23 -10.09
CA LYS A 56 1.38 9.64 -10.88
C LYS A 56 2.67 9.30 -10.15
N GLU A 57 2.73 9.55 -8.84
CA GLU A 57 3.86 9.19 -7.98
C GLU A 57 4.07 7.67 -7.96
N PHE A 58 2.98 6.90 -7.86
CA PHE A 58 3.05 5.45 -7.85
C PHE A 58 3.53 4.87 -9.20
N ILE A 59 3.06 5.40 -10.33
CA ILE A 59 3.60 5.05 -11.65
C ILE A 59 5.09 5.37 -11.75
N GLY A 60 5.50 6.55 -11.25
CA GLY A 60 6.91 6.95 -11.19
C GLY A 60 7.76 5.98 -10.37
N LEU A 61 7.26 5.54 -9.21
CA LEU A 61 7.89 4.53 -8.36
C LEU A 61 8.07 3.20 -9.11
N LEU A 62 7.05 2.73 -9.82
CA LEU A 62 7.11 1.48 -10.57
C LEU A 62 8.13 1.56 -11.72
N LYS A 63 8.11 2.65 -12.50
CA LYS A 63 9.07 2.89 -13.57
C LYS A 63 10.50 2.99 -13.06
N GLY A 64 10.73 3.72 -11.97
CA GLY A 64 12.05 3.85 -11.35
C GLY A 64 12.61 2.53 -10.81
N ARG A 65 11.75 1.52 -10.62
CA ARG A 65 12.11 0.15 -10.22
C ARG A 65 12.09 -0.86 -11.37
N ASN A 66 11.82 -0.41 -12.60
CA ASN A 66 11.69 -1.27 -13.77
C ASN A 66 10.62 -2.37 -13.62
N LEU A 67 9.52 -2.02 -12.94
CA LEU A 67 8.37 -2.91 -12.66
C LEU A 67 7.16 -2.63 -13.57
N LEU A 68 7.34 -1.71 -14.53
CA LEU A 68 6.33 -1.26 -15.49
C LEU A 68 6.98 -1.05 -16.86
#